data_AF-A0A4Y1ZZW0-F1
#
_entry.id   AF-A0A4Y1ZZW0-F1
#
_cell.length_a   1.000
_cell.length_b   1.000
_cell.length_c   1.000
_cell.angle_alpha   90.00
_cell.angle_beta   90.00
_cell.angle_gamma   90.00
#
_symmetry.space_group_name_H-M   'P 1'
#
loop_
_entity.id
_entity.type
_entity.pdbx_description
1 polymer ?
#
loop_
_entity_poly.entity_id
_entity_poly.type
_entity_poly.pdbx_seq_one_letter_code
_entity_poly.pdbx_strand_id
1 'polypeptide(L)'
;MLCVKFQKEGFVVKQAEEDANYLIIKSTLEIEQRPQCIVVDGEDIDLLVIMAASINSENIFFLKPGRGKAEGALYCAATLNIAPQIRDNILFFHAFSGCDTISALFRQEKKKFINVLNCNKL
;
A
#
# COMPACT_ATOMS: atom_id res chain seq x y z
N MET A 1 -2.32 -27.68 4.92
CA MET A 1 -2.49 -26.25 4.55
C MET A 1 -1.12 -25.61 4.41
N LEU A 2 -0.94 -24.65 3.50
CA LEU A 2 0.37 -24.03 3.23
C LEU A 2 0.94 -23.30 4.46
N CYS A 3 0.07 -22.66 5.27
CA CYS A 3 0.46 -22.03 6.53
C CYS A 3 1.17 -22.98 7.51
N VAL A 4 0.69 -24.23 7.64
CA VAL A 4 1.29 -25.24 8.53
C VAL A 4 2.70 -25.61 8.06
N LYS A 5 2.96 -25.60 6.75
CA LYS A 5 4.31 -25.85 6.22
C LYS A 5 5.25 -24.70 6.57
N PHE A 6 4.83 -23.45 6.35
CA PHE A 6 5.64 -22.28 6.73
C PHE A 6 5.88 -22.18 8.24
N GLN A 7 4.88 -22.49 9.06
CA GLN A 7 5.06 -22.55 10.52
C GLN A 7 6.10 -23.61 10.92
N LYS A 8 6.14 -24.76 10.25
CA LYS A 8 7.16 -25.80 10.49
C LYS A 8 8.58 -25.36 10.09
N GLU A 9 8.69 -24.50 9.09
CA GLU A 9 9.96 -23.87 8.69
C GLU A 9 10.33 -22.65 9.58
N GLY A 10 9.57 -22.38 10.65
CA GLY A 10 9.88 -21.33 11.63
C GLY A 10 9.29 -19.96 11.31
N PHE A 11 8.46 -19.83 10.28
CA PHE A 11 7.79 -18.55 9.97
C PHE A 11 6.61 -18.29 10.90
N VAL A 12 6.47 -17.03 11.34
CA VAL A 12 5.23 -16.55 11.94
C VAL A 12 4.22 -16.31 10.84
N VAL A 13 3.08 -17.01 10.89
CA VAL A 13 2.03 -16.90 9.88
C VAL A 13 0.78 -16.30 10.49
N LYS A 14 0.28 -15.21 9.90
CA LYS A 14 -1.06 -14.65 10.16
C LYS A 14 -1.93 -14.90 8.92
N GLN A 15 -3.15 -15.38 9.11
CA GLN A 15 -4.10 -15.62 8.02
C GLN A 15 -5.22 -14.58 8.08
N ALA A 16 -5.47 -13.87 6.99
CA ALA A 16 -6.58 -12.94 6.87
C ALA A 16 -7.89 -13.70 6.66
N GLU A 17 -8.98 -13.19 7.25
CA GLU A 17 -10.33 -13.69 7.03
C GLU A 17 -10.90 -13.18 5.68
N GLU A 18 -10.52 -11.96 5.32
CA GLU A 18 -10.90 -11.29 4.07
C GLU A 18 -9.64 -10.84 3.30
N ASP A 19 -9.52 -9.55 3.01
CA ASP A 19 -8.37 -8.96 2.34
C ASP A 19 -7.12 -8.97 3.25
N ALA A 20 -6.02 -9.48 2.72
CA ALA A 20 -4.74 -9.54 3.42
C ALA A 20 -4.07 -8.16 3.58
N ASN A 21 -4.40 -7.19 2.73
CA ASN A 21 -3.80 -5.86 2.72
C ASN A 21 -3.95 -5.17 4.07
N TYR A 22 -5.16 -5.18 4.66
CA TYR A 22 -5.39 -4.62 5.99
C TYR A 22 -4.51 -5.28 7.06
N LEU A 23 -4.44 -6.62 7.06
CA LEU A 23 -3.69 -7.39 8.05
C LEU A 23 -2.18 -7.16 7.93
N ILE A 24 -1.67 -7.01 6.71
CA ILE A 24 -0.27 -6.69 6.43
C ILE A 24 0.07 -5.31 7.00
N ILE A 25 -0.70 -4.27 6.64
CA ILE A 25 -0.46 -2.90 7.10
C ILE A 25 -0.53 -2.79 8.62
N LYS A 26 -1.56 -3.40 9.23
CA LYS A 26 -1.71 -3.44 10.68
C LYS A 26 -0.51 -4.10 11.34
N SER A 27 -0.06 -5.24 10.81
CA SER A 27 1.11 -5.95 11.34
C SER A 27 2.39 -5.13 11.21
N THR A 28 2.57 -4.43 10.10
CA THR A 28 3.70 -3.52 9.88
C THR A 28 3.74 -2.42 10.94
N LEU A 29 2.61 -1.76 11.22
CA LEU A 29 2.49 -0.73 12.26
C LEU A 29 2.73 -1.26 13.68
N GLU A 30 2.30 -2.51 13.96
CA GLU A 30 2.58 -3.19 15.23
C GLU A 30 4.08 -3.46 15.42
N ILE A 31 4.81 -3.79 14.34
CA ILE A 31 6.24 -4.10 14.36
C ILE A 31 7.10 -2.82 14.40
N GLU A 32 6.62 -1.73 13.79
CA GLU A 32 7.34 -0.43 13.70
C GLU A 32 7.70 0.18 15.05
N GLN A 33 7.05 -0.26 16.14
CA GLN A 33 7.35 0.18 17.51
C GLN A 33 8.79 -0.15 17.97
N ARG A 34 9.60 -0.78 17.11
CA ARG A 34 10.99 -1.16 17.34
C ARG A 34 11.92 -0.42 16.36
N PRO A 35 13.18 -0.14 16.73
CA PRO A 35 14.15 0.51 15.84
C PRO A 35 14.66 -0.47 14.76
N GLN A 36 13.78 -0.95 13.90
CA GLN A 36 14.06 -1.94 12.86
C GLN A 36 13.52 -1.44 11.52
N CYS A 37 14.27 -1.72 10.44
CA CYS A 37 13.80 -1.54 9.08
C CYS A 37 12.80 -2.66 8.75
N ILE A 38 11.64 -2.30 8.19
CA ILE A 38 10.59 -3.24 7.79
C ILE A 38 10.44 -3.20 6.28
N VAL A 39 10.43 -4.37 5.66
CA VAL A 39 10.17 -4.53 4.23
C VAL A 39 8.88 -5.32 4.06
N VAL A 40 7.92 -4.72 3.39
CA VAL A 40 6.68 -5.35 2.93
C VAL A 40 6.89 -5.80 1.49
N ASP A 41 6.95 -7.12 1.28
CA ASP A 41 7.16 -7.71 -0.05
C ASP A 41 5.81 -8.08 -0.68
N GLY A 42 5.51 -7.53 -1.86
CA GLY A 42 4.27 -7.84 -2.57
C GLY A 42 4.20 -7.27 -3.98
N GLU A 43 3.38 -7.88 -4.84
CA GLU A 43 3.13 -7.38 -6.19
C GLU A 43 1.95 -6.39 -6.26
N ASP A 44 1.04 -6.45 -5.28
CA ASP A 44 -0.18 -5.65 -5.24
C ASP A 44 0.11 -4.17 -4.98
N ILE A 45 -0.36 -3.30 -5.88
CA ILE A 45 -0.16 -1.85 -5.79
C ILE A 45 -1.12 -1.24 -4.77
N ASP A 46 -2.28 -1.87 -4.51
CA ASP A 46 -3.25 -1.39 -3.53
C ASP A 46 -2.60 -1.35 -2.14
N LEU A 47 -1.68 -2.28 -1.86
CA LEU A 47 -0.87 -2.28 -0.65
C LEU A 47 0.02 -1.03 -0.54
N LEU A 48 0.72 -0.64 -1.62
CA LEU A 48 1.53 0.58 -1.63
C LEU A 48 0.67 1.84 -1.44
N VAL A 49 -0.54 1.87 -2.02
CA VAL A 49 -1.49 2.97 -1.84
C VAL A 49 -1.94 3.08 -0.39
N ILE A 50 -2.27 1.96 0.26
CA ILE A 50 -2.67 1.94 1.67
C ILE A 50 -1.48 2.32 2.58
N MET A 51 -0.26 1.87 2.27
CA MET A 51 0.96 2.29 2.97
C MET A 51 1.17 3.79 2.88
N ALA A 52 1.06 4.38 1.68
CA ALA A 52 1.24 5.81 1.46
C ALA A 52 0.26 6.67 2.29
N ALA A 53 -0.96 6.18 2.49
CA ALA A 53 -1.99 6.82 3.31
C ALA A 53 -1.77 6.64 4.81
N SER A 54 -1.28 5.47 5.24
CA SER A 54 -1.33 5.04 6.64
C SER A 54 0.01 5.14 7.37
N ILE A 55 1.11 5.19 6.63
CA ILE A 55 2.47 5.06 7.18
C ILE A 55 3.26 6.31 6.84
N ASN A 56 3.79 6.97 7.88
CA ASN A 56 4.66 8.14 7.75
C ASN A 56 6.08 7.89 8.28
N SER A 57 6.57 6.67 8.08
CA SER A 57 7.86 6.20 8.56
C SER A 57 8.85 6.06 7.42
N GLU A 58 10.08 6.53 7.63
CA GLU A 58 11.19 6.32 6.69
C GLU A 58 11.81 4.93 6.82
N ASN A 59 11.46 4.16 7.86
CA ASN A 59 11.99 2.83 8.13
C ASN A 59 11.15 1.70 7.51
N ILE A 60 10.04 2.03 6.83
CA ILE A 60 9.13 1.06 6.23
C ILE A 60 9.16 1.20 4.71
N PHE A 61 9.48 0.08 4.06
CA PHE A 61 9.62 -0.01 2.61
C PHE A 61 8.65 -1.03 2.03
N PHE A 62 8.13 -0.74 0.85
CA PHE A 62 7.42 -1.68 -0.01
C PHE A 62 8.37 -2.16 -1.10
N LEU A 63 8.62 -3.46 -1.15
CA LEU A 63 9.37 -4.11 -2.22
C LEU A 63 8.35 -4.68 -3.21
N LYS A 64 8.39 -4.18 -4.44
CA LYS A 64 7.72 -4.81 -5.58
C LYS A 64 8.72 -5.72 -6.28
N PRO A 65 8.54 -7.05 -6.25
CA PRO A 65 9.39 -7.97 -6.98
C PRO A 65 9.38 -7.67 -8.48
N GLY A 66 10.53 -7.84 -9.12
CA GLY A 66 10.66 -7.76 -10.56
C GLY A 66 9.94 -8.92 -11.25
N ARG A 67 9.43 -8.71 -12.46
CA ARG A 67 8.80 -9.75 -13.27
C ARG A 67 9.60 -10.01 -14.55
N GLY A 68 9.98 -11.27 -14.78
CA GLY A 68 10.75 -11.66 -15.95
C GLY A 68 12.14 -11.02 -15.96
N LYS A 69 12.39 -10.12 -16.93
CA LYS A 69 13.66 -9.38 -17.04
C LYS A 69 13.63 -8.02 -16.33
N ALA A 70 12.46 -7.58 -15.85
CA ALA A 70 12.35 -6.31 -15.15
C ALA A 70 12.92 -6.45 -13.74
N GLU A 71 13.70 -5.45 -13.30
CA GLU A 71 14.19 -5.38 -11.92
C GLU A 71 13.06 -5.09 -10.94
N GLY A 72 13.24 -5.50 -9.69
CA GLY A 72 12.35 -5.11 -8.60
C GLY A 72 12.53 -3.64 -8.25
N ALA A 73 11.53 -3.07 -7.58
CA ALA A 73 11.56 -1.68 -7.14
C ALA A 73 11.23 -1.59 -5.65
N LEU A 74 11.98 -0.73 -4.95
CA LEU A 74 11.78 -0.45 -3.54
C LEU A 74 11.21 0.95 -3.36
N TYR A 75 10.14 1.07 -2.59
CA TYR A 75 9.42 2.32 -2.36
C TYR A 75 9.36 2.60 -0.86
N CYS A 76 9.67 3.81 -0.43
CA CYS A 76 9.43 4.25 0.95
C CYS A 76 8.17 5.12 0.97
N ALA A 77 7.17 4.71 1.76
CA ALA A 77 5.88 5.40 1.82
C ALA A 77 6.00 6.87 2.25
N ALA A 78 6.96 7.17 3.14
CA ALA A 78 7.20 8.53 3.63
C ALA A 78 7.85 9.46 2.59
N THR A 79 8.62 8.92 1.65
CA THR A 79 9.38 9.72 0.67
C THR A 79 8.79 9.68 -0.74
N LEU A 80 7.60 9.07 -0.91
CA LEU A 80 6.85 9.15 -2.15
C LEU A 80 6.62 10.62 -2.52
N ASN A 81 6.96 10.98 -3.76
CA ASN A 81 6.78 12.34 -4.28
C ASN A 81 5.31 12.62 -4.62
N ILE A 82 4.48 12.69 -3.58
CA ILE A 82 3.04 12.99 -3.66
C ILE A 82 2.74 14.27 -2.88
N ALA A 83 1.89 15.12 -3.44
CA ALA A 83 1.49 16.34 -2.78
C ALA A 83 0.72 16.01 -1.47
N PRO A 84 0.87 16.78 -0.38
CA PRO A 84 0.21 16.49 0.90
C PRO A 84 -1.31 16.31 0.76
N GLN A 85 -1.97 17.20 0.02
CA GLN A 85 -3.42 17.10 -0.22
C GLN A 85 -3.81 15.83 -1.00
N ILE A 86 -2.89 15.28 -1.81
CA ILE A 86 -3.12 14.01 -2.51
C ILE A 86 -2.96 12.86 -1.54
N ARG A 87 -1.94 12.90 -0.67
CA ARG A 87 -1.69 11.87 0.34
C ARG A 87 -2.86 11.71 1.29
N ASP A 88 -3.37 12.82 1.81
CA ASP A 88 -4.50 12.83 2.76
C ASP A 88 -5.79 12.29 2.14
N ASN A 89 -5.92 12.35 0.80
CA ASN A 89 -7.09 11.92 0.05
C ASN A 89 -6.81 10.67 -0.83
N ILE A 90 -5.67 10.00 -0.66
CA ILE A 90 -5.22 8.98 -1.63
C ILE A 90 -6.14 7.76 -1.66
N LEU A 91 -6.67 7.33 -0.51
CA LEU A 91 -7.64 6.23 -0.43
C LEU A 91 -8.96 6.58 -1.11
N PHE A 92 -9.42 7.81 -0.96
CA PHE A 92 -10.61 8.30 -1.65
C PHE A 92 -10.41 8.30 -3.16
N PHE A 93 -9.28 8.82 -3.64
CA PHE A 93 -8.94 8.77 -5.05
C PHE A 93 -8.88 7.35 -5.60
N HIS A 94 -8.26 6.44 -4.85
CA HIS A 94 -8.11 5.06 -5.25
C HIS A 94 -9.46 4.39 -5.43
N ALA A 95 -10.35 4.47 -4.44
CA ALA A 95 -11.72 3.94 -4.53
C ALA A 95 -12.52 4.56 -5.69
N PHE A 96 -12.45 5.88 -5.88
CA PHE A 96 -13.20 6.58 -6.93
C PHE A 96 -12.70 6.29 -8.35
N SER A 97 -11.39 6.10 -8.47
CA SER A 97 -10.73 5.77 -9.75
C SER A 97 -10.72 4.28 -10.07
N GLY A 98 -11.28 3.46 -9.18
CA GLY A 98 -11.32 2.01 -9.24
C GLY A 98 -10.13 1.37 -8.52
N CYS A 99 -10.45 0.35 -7.72
CA CYS A 99 -9.53 -0.59 -7.07
C CYS A 99 -10.00 -2.03 -7.34
N ASP A 100 -9.33 -3.03 -6.77
CA ASP A 100 -9.66 -4.44 -7.02
C ASP A 100 -11.14 -4.80 -6.74
N THR A 101 -11.76 -4.14 -5.76
CA THR A 101 -13.15 -4.41 -5.35
C THR A 101 -14.17 -3.40 -5.86
N ILE A 102 -13.73 -2.26 -6.40
CA ILE A 102 -14.62 -1.16 -6.81
C ILE A 102 -14.29 -0.73 -8.24
N SER A 103 -15.30 -0.68 -9.11
CA SER A 103 -15.13 -0.15 -10.47
C SER A 103 -14.99 1.37 -10.48
N ALA A 104 -14.19 1.89 -11.41
CA ALA A 104 -14.05 3.32 -11.65
C ALA A 104 -15.40 3.96 -12.05
N LEU A 105 -15.62 5.21 -11.62
CA LEU A 105 -16.79 5.96 -12.05
C LEU A 105 -16.74 6.26 -13.56
N PHE A 106 -17.85 6.02 -14.23
CA PHE A 106 -17.97 6.24 -15.67
C PHE A 106 -17.64 7.70 -16.05
N ARG A 107 -16.68 7.86 -16.98
CA ARG A 107 -16.17 9.16 -17.48
C ARG A 107 -15.55 10.06 -16.40
N GLN A 108 -15.13 9.50 -15.27
CA GLN A 108 -14.36 10.24 -14.26
C GLN A 108 -12.92 9.74 -14.25
N GLU A 109 -12.04 10.45 -14.96
CA GLU A 109 -10.62 10.13 -15.00
C GLU A 109 -9.89 10.61 -13.73
N LYS A 110 -8.80 9.91 -13.36
CA LYS A 110 -7.90 10.29 -12.26
C LYS A 110 -7.47 11.76 -12.32
N LYS A 111 -7.18 12.28 -13.52
CA LYS A 111 -6.78 13.69 -13.73
C LYS A 111 -7.86 14.68 -13.29
N LYS A 112 -9.13 14.36 -13.55
CA LYS A 112 -10.24 15.24 -13.18
C LYS A 112 -10.35 15.40 -11.67
N PHE A 113 -10.14 14.32 -10.93
CA PHE A 113 -10.13 14.35 -9.46
C PHE A 113 -8.96 15.15 -8.90
N ILE A 114 -7.75 14.97 -9.44
CA ILE A 114 -6.57 15.75 -9.03
C ILE A 114 -6.82 17.25 -9.27
N ASN A 115 -7.42 17.61 -10.41
CA ASN A 115 -7.77 19.01 -10.70
C ASN A 115 -8.76 19.58 -9.69
N VAL A 116 -9.81 18.83 -9.33
CA VAL A 116 -10.79 19.27 -8.33
C VAL A 116 -10.11 19.55 -6.98
N LEU A 117 -9.19 18.70 -6.53
CA LEU A 117 -8.48 18.91 -5.27
C LEU A 117 -7.46 20.05 -5.32
N ASN A 118 -6.84 20.30 -6.48
CA ASN A 118 -5.94 21.45 -6.64
C ASN A 118 -6.70 22.79 -6.74
N CYS A 119 -7.93 22.79 -7.26
CA CYS A 119 -8.77 23.99 -7.36
C CYS A 119 -9.44 24.35 -6.04
N ASN A 120 -9.80 23.36 -5.22
CA ASN A 120 -10.32 23.56 -3.89
C ASN A 120 -9.17 23.46 -2.88
N LYS A 121 -8.37 24.52 -2.76
CA LYS A 121 -7.47 24.68 -1.61
C LYS A 121 -8.35 24.71 -0.35
N LEU A 122 -8.52 23.56 0.29
CA LEU A 122 -9.01 23.48 1.67
C LEU A 122 -7.95 24.04 2.61
#